data_AF-E8WTW4-F1
#
_entry.id   AF-E8WTW4-F1
#
_cell.length_a   1.000
_cell.length_b   1.000
_cell.length_c   1.000
_cell.angle_alpha   90.00
_cell.angle_beta   90.00
_cell.angle_gamma   90.00
#
_symmetry.space_group_name_H-M   'P 1'
#
loop_
_entity.id
_entity.type
_entity.pdbx_description
1 polymer ?
#
loop_
_entity_poly.entity_id
_entity_poly.type
_entity_poly.pdbx_seq_one_letter_code
_entity_poly.pdbx_strand_id
1 'polypeptide(L)'
;MKIEIRPAFDEAVMKAELAVRKAAAKMLTQLQFLTLQQLWSHPGLNFEKLHGMIEPTSGEQLYSLRVTGSARAITCLLKGPTIVLVSLHVQHDKAYRK
;
A
#
# COMPACT_ATOMS: atom_id res chain seq x y z
N MET A 1 -3.26 -0.96 14.27
CA MET A 1 -2.94 0.38 13.71
C MET A 1 -4.21 0.95 13.07
N LYS A 2 -4.43 2.28 13.05
CA LYS A 2 -5.55 2.88 12.30
C LYS A 2 -5.22 2.86 10.81
N ILE A 3 -6.21 2.55 9.97
CA ILE A 3 -6.06 2.54 8.51
C ILE A 3 -7.02 3.59 7.95
N GLU A 4 -6.50 4.48 7.13
CA GLU A 4 -7.29 5.42 6.31
C GLU A 4 -7.10 5.08 4.84
N ILE A 5 -8.13 5.29 4.03
CA ILE A 5 -8.12 4.96 2.61
C ILE A 5 -8.47 6.22 1.83
N ARG A 6 -7.62 6.61 0.88
CA ARG A 6 -7.92 7.68 -0.06
C ARG A 6 -8.81 7.16 -1.19
N PRO A 7 -9.70 8.00 -1.75
CA PRO A 7 -10.56 7.60 -2.86
C PRO A 7 -9.80 6.99 -4.04
N ALA A 8 -8.62 7.53 -4.38
CA ALA A 8 -7.80 7.02 -5.48
C ALA A 8 -7.33 5.56 -5.25
N PHE A 9 -7.07 5.15 -4.01
CA PHE A 9 -6.75 3.76 -3.70
C PHE A 9 -7.99 2.87 -3.88
N ASP A 10 -9.12 3.27 -3.29
CA ASP A 10 -10.37 2.50 -3.34
C ASP A 10 -10.85 2.28 -4.78
N GLU A 11 -10.90 3.36 -5.57
CA GLU A 11 -11.25 3.28 -6.99
C GLU A 11 -10.32 2.36 -7.78
N ALA A 12 -9.01 2.44 -7.54
CA ALA A 12 -8.03 1.61 -8.23
C ALA A 12 -8.17 0.12 -7.85
N VAL A 13 -8.47 -0.18 -6.58
CA VAL A 13 -8.80 -1.54 -6.14
C VAL A 13 -10.07 -2.02 -6.85
N MET A 14 -11.14 -1.23 -6.86
CA MET A 14 -12.41 -1.63 -7.46
C MET A 14 -12.32 -1.87 -8.97
N LYS A 15 -11.46 -1.12 -9.68
CA LYS A 15 -11.15 -1.29 -11.11
C LYS A 15 -10.20 -2.46 -11.41
N ALA A 16 -9.54 -3.03 -10.41
CA ALA A 16 -8.56 -4.10 -10.61
C ALA A 16 -9.18 -5.49 -10.83
N GLU A 17 -8.39 -6.39 -11.41
CA GLU A 17 -8.76 -7.79 -11.57
C GLU A 17 -9.10 -8.45 -10.23
N LEU A 18 -9.95 -9.48 -10.26
CA LEU A 18 -10.46 -10.16 -9.06
C LEU A 18 -9.33 -10.64 -8.13
N ALA A 19 -8.22 -11.13 -8.70
CA ALA A 19 -7.07 -11.58 -7.91
C ALA A 19 -6.44 -10.45 -7.09
N VAL A 20 -6.28 -9.26 -7.69
CA VAL A 20 -5.74 -8.07 -7.01
C VAL A 20 -6.71 -7.57 -5.95
N ARG A 21 -8.02 -7.55 -6.24
CA ARG A 21 -9.06 -7.19 -5.26
C ARG A 21 -9.03 -8.08 -4.02
N LYS A 22 -8.98 -9.41 -4.21
CA LYS A 22 -8.87 -10.37 -3.10
C LYS A 22 -7.58 -10.18 -2.30
N ALA A 23 -6.47 -9.91 -2.98
CA ALA A 23 -5.19 -9.65 -2.32
C ALA A 23 -5.19 -8.34 -1.52
N ALA A 24 -5.79 -7.27 -2.03
CA ALA A 24 -5.95 -6.00 -1.32
C ALA A 24 -6.83 -6.16 -0.07
N ALA A 25 -7.93 -6.92 -0.17
CA ALA A 25 -8.76 -7.24 0.99
C ALA A 25 -7.98 -8.03 2.05
N LYS A 26 -7.21 -9.04 1.65
CA LYS A 26 -6.33 -9.80 2.56
C LYS A 26 -5.29 -8.89 3.23
N MET A 27 -4.65 -8.02 2.47
CA MET A 27 -3.70 -7.03 3.01
C MET A 27 -4.37 -6.14 4.06
N LEU A 28 -5.56 -5.61 3.77
CA LEU A 28 -6.32 -4.78 4.72
C LEU A 28 -6.61 -5.54 6.03
N THR A 29 -7.06 -6.79 5.94
CA THR A 29 -7.26 -7.64 7.12
C THR A 29 -5.95 -7.80 7.90
N GLN A 30 -4.82 -8.07 7.25
CA GLN A 30 -3.53 -8.18 7.93
C GLN A 30 -3.14 -6.89 8.65
N LEU A 31 -3.29 -5.73 8.00
CA LEU A 31 -2.94 -4.43 8.58
C LEU A 31 -3.75 -4.10 9.85
N GLN A 32 -4.99 -4.60 9.95
CA GLN A 32 -5.82 -4.41 11.16
C GLN A 32 -5.20 -5.08 12.40
N PHE A 33 -4.50 -6.21 12.21
CA PHE A 33 -3.89 -6.98 13.30
C PHE A 33 -2.41 -6.66 13.53
N LEU A 34 -1.81 -5.77 12.73
CA LEU A 34 -0.40 -5.39 12.86
C LEU A 34 -0.24 -4.08 13.65
N THR A 35 0.79 -4.05 14.49
CA THR A 35 1.40 -2.80 14.96
C THR A 35 2.31 -2.22 13.87
N LEU A 36 2.66 -0.93 13.99
CA LEU A 36 3.61 -0.32 13.06
C LEU A 36 4.98 -1.03 13.10
N GLN A 37 5.45 -1.43 14.28
CA GLN A 37 6.71 -2.17 14.43
C GLN A 37 6.65 -3.53 13.72
N GLN A 38 5.54 -4.26 13.83
CA GLN A 38 5.37 -5.54 13.14
C GLN A 38 5.24 -5.36 11.63
N LEU A 39 4.63 -4.26 11.17
CA LEU A 39 4.55 -3.96 9.74
C LEU A 39 5.94 -3.79 9.12
N TRP A 40 6.85 -3.09 9.81
CA TRP A 40 8.22 -2.87 9.35
C TRP A 40 9.01 -4.15 9.11
N SER A 41 8.76 -5.19 9.90
CA SER A 41 9.44 -6.49 9.80
C SER A 41 8.61 -7.55 9.07
N HIS A 42 7.43 -7.22 8.55
CA HIS A 42 6.52 -8.21 7.99
C HIS A 42 7.03 -8.74 6.63
N PRO A 43 7.34 -10.05 6.50
CA PRO A 43 8.07 -10.60 5.36
C PRO A 43 7.26 -10.66 4.06
N GLY A 44 5.93 -10.59 4.15
CA GLY A 44 5.05 -10.66 2.98
C GLY A 44 4.56 -9.30 2.46
N LEU A 45 4.63 -8.26 3.30
CA LEU A 45 4.07 -6.94 2.98
C LEU A 45 5.13 -5.98 2.43
N ASN A 46 6.42 -6.28 2.65
CA ASN A 46 7.56 -5.52 2.14
C ASN A 46 7.36 -4.01 2.27
N PHE A 47 7.17 -3.54 3.51
CA PHE A 47 6.95 -2.14 3.78
C PHE A 47 8.25 -1.35 3.56
N GLU A 48 8.31 -0.60 2.46
CA GLU A 48 9.55 -0.01 1.94
C GLU A 48 9.39 1.50 1.77
N LYS A 49 10.40 2.28 2.19
CA LYS A 49 10.46 3.73 2.00
C LYS A 49 10.67 4.06 0.52
N LEU A 50 9.90 5.00 -0.01
CA LEU A 50 10.09 5.53 -1.37
C LEU A 50 10.99 6.78 -1.32
N HIS A 51 12.27 6.61 -1.67
CA HIS A 51 13.25 7.69 -1.61
C HIS A 51 12.88 8.85 -2.55
N GLY A 52 12.98 10.09 -2.05
CA GLY A 52 12.69 11.30 -2.82
C GLY A 52 11.20 11.55 -3.10
N MET A 53 10.31 10.72 -2.54
CA MET A 53 8.87 10.81 -2.77
C MET A 53 8.14 11.22 -1.48
N ILE A 54 7.34 12.28 -1.59
CA ILE A 54 6.49 12.80 -0.51
C ILE A 54 5.03 12.80 -0.96
N GLU A 55 4.11 12.62 -0.02
CA GLU A 55 2.69 12.72 -0.30
C GLU A 55 2.33 14.20 -0.44
N PRO A 56 1.75 14.64 -1.57
CA PRO A 56 1.60 16.06 -1.87
C PRO A 56 0.58 16.78 -0.99
N THR A 57 -0.35 16.07 -0.36
CA THR A 57 -1.44 16.63 0.45
C THR A 57 -1.02 16.86 1.90
N SER A 58 -0.28 15.92 2.49
CA SER A 58 0.13 15.87 3.89
C SER A 58 1.61 16.22 4.08
N GLY A 59 2.41 16.19 3.00
CA GLY A 59 3.86 16.39 3.06
C GLY A 59 4.63 15.22 3.68
N GLU A 60 3.95 14.10 3.95
CA GLU A 60 4.52 12.97 4.67
C GLU A 60 5.34 12.07 3.73
N GLN A 61 6.32 11.37 4.31
CA GLN A 61 7.11 10.39 3.58
C GLN A 61 6.21 9.30 2.97
N LEU A 62 6.40 9.02 1.68
CA LEU A 62 5.74 7.89 1.02
C LEU A 62 6.49 6.58 1.25
N TYR A 63 5.71 5.52 1.36
CA TYR A 63 6.12 4.14 1.46
C TYR A 63 5.33 3.32 0.45
N SER A 64 5.78 2.10 0.22
CA SER A 64 5.04 1.14 -0.57
C SER A 64 4.82 -0.16 0.19
N LEU A 65 3.66 -0.77 -0.03
CA LEU A 65 3.28 -2.09 0.47
C LEU A 65 3.01 -3.03 -0.69
N ARG A 66 3.50 -4.26 -0.59
CA ARG A 66 3.20 -5.32 -1.52
C ARG A 66 1.75 -5.77 -1.34
N VAL A 67 0.99 -5.74 -2.44
CA VAL A 67 -0.36 -6.33 -2.52
C VAL A 67 -0.28 -7.70 -3.19
N THR A 68 0.43 -7.78 -4.32
CA THR A 68 0.74 -9.04 -5.03
C THR A 68 2.20 -9.03 -5.51
N GLY A 69 2.62 -10.03 -6.29
CA GLY A 69 3.90 -10.00 -7.00
C GLY A 69 4.08 -8.73 -7.84
N SER A 70 3.01 -8.27 -8.49
CA SER A 70 3.01 -7.24 -9.53
C SER A 70 2.19 -5.99 -9.19
N ALA A 71 1.62 -5.90 -7.98
CA ALA A 71 0.84 -4.75 -7.52
C ALA A 71 1.33 -4.24 -6.17
N ARG A 72 1.47 -2.91 -6.05
CA ARG A 72 1.88 -2.23 -4.82
C ARG A 72 0.90 -1.12 -4.45
N ALA A 73 0.61 -1.00 -3.16
CA ALA A 73 -0.06 0.15 -2.59
C ALA A 73 0.98 1.22 -2.23
N ILE A 74 0.68 2.47 -2.52
CA ILE A 74 1.44 3.63 -2.04
C ILE A 74 0.77 4.13 -0.78
N THR A 75 1.56 4.41 0.24
CA THR A 75 1.04 4.78 1.57
C THR A 75 1.87 5.87 2.22
N CYS A 76 1.28 6.62 3.15
CA CYS A 76 2.05 7.43 4.11
C CYS A 76 1.63 7.10 5.54
N LEU A 77 2.41 7.58 6.51
CA LEU A 77 2.08 7.53 7.92
C LEU A 77 1.73 8.95 8.37
N LEU A 78 0.60 9.13 9.05
CA LEU A 78 0.31 10.36 9.77
C LEU A 78 0.90 10.28 11.18
N LYS A 79 0.94 11.40 11.91
CA LYS A 79 1.38 11.40 13.33
C LYS A 79 0.64 10.31 14.14
N GLY A 80 1.40 9.36 14.67
CA GLY A 80 0.89 8.19 15.38
C GLY A 80 0.81 6.91 14.52
N PRO A 81 0.18 5.83 15.01
CA PRO A 81 0.08 4.58 14.26
C PRO A 81 -1.12 4.62 13.32
N THR A 82 -1.11 5.56 12.36
CA THR A 82 -2.12 5.68 11.31
C THR A 82 -1.46 5.56 9.95
N ILE A 83 -1.78 4.49 9.22
CA ILE A 83 -1.37 4.34 7.82
C ILE A 83 -2.48 4.82 6.89
N VAL A 84 -2.11 5.58 5.87
CA VAL A 84 -3.00 6.05 4.83
C VAL A 84 -2.68 5.32 3.55
N LEU A 85 -3.64 4.61 2.98
CA LEU A 85 -3.52 4.01 1.64
C LEU A 85 -3.87 5.06 0.59
N VAL A 86 -2.87 5.53 -0.15
CA VAL A 86 -2.95 6.69 -1.05
C VAL A 86 -3.39 6.27 -2.46
N SER A 87 -2.71 5.29 -3.05
CA SER A 87 -3.00 4.79 -4.40
C SER A 87 -2.59 3.33 -4.56
N LEU A 88 -3.14 2.64 -5.57
CA LEU A 88 -2.74 1.30 -5.97
C LEU A 88 -2.13 1.34 -7.36
N HIS A 89 -0.94 0.77 -7.52
CA HIS A 89 -0.27 0.63 -8.80
C HIS A 89 -0.22 -0.86 -9.17
N VAL A 90 -0.99 -1.23 -10.20
CA VAL A 90 -1.07 -2.60 -10.75
C VAL A 90 -0.16 -2.66 -11.98
N GLN A 91 0.68 -3.69 -12.08
CA GLN A 91 1.68 -3.94 -13.14
C GLN A 91 2.96 -3.08 -13.07
N HIS A 92 3.89 -3.49 -12.21
CA HIS A 92 5.32 -3.22 -12.44
C HIS A 92 5.95 -4.18 -13.50
N ASP A 93 5.33 -5.35 -13.77
CA ASP A 93 5.92 -6.41 -14.61
C ASP A 93 5.65 -6.28 -16.12
N LYS A 94 4.68 -5.47 -16.57
CA LYS A 94 4.45 -5.31 -18.03
C LYS A 94 5.51 -4.43 -18.72
N ALA A 95 6.32 -3.69 -17.96
CA ALA A 95 7.48 -2.97 -18.49
C ALA A 95 8.66 -3.90 -18.87
N TYR A 96 8.61 -5.18 -18.46
CA TYR A 96 9.71 -6.14 -18.68
C TYR A 96 9.37 -7.30 -19.63
N ARG A 97 8.26 -7.23 -20.38
CA ARG A 97 8.11 -8.09 -21.56
C ARG A 97 9.05 -7.55 -22.66
N LYS A 98 10.24 -8.13 -22.75
CA LYS A 98 11.06 -8.09 -23.98
C LYS A 98 10.34 -8.81 -25.12
#